data_AF-A0A8T3TEP9-F1
#
_entry.id   AF-A0A8T3TEP9-F1
#
_cell.length_a   1.000
_cell.length_b   1.000
_cell.length_c   1.000
_cell.angle_alpha   90.00
_cell.angle_beta   90.00
_cell.angle_gamma   90.00
#
_symmetry.space_group_name_H-M   'P 1'
#
loop_
_entity.id
_entity.type
_entity.pdbx_description
1 polymer ?
#
loop_
_entity_poly.entity_id
_entity_poly.type
_entity_poly.pdbx_seq_one_letter_code
_entity_poly.pdbx_strand_id
1 'polypeptide(L)'
;MDARRVGLAIRALRMRRRWRQRDLASAAGVSQSAISLIERGHLDSVPRRRLARVAGALEGSIEYEVRWRGGALDRLLDEAHAALAAIVLAELKEHDWETQVEVSYSHYGERGSIDVLGWHPPTEALLVVEVKASLGSGEATLRKLDEKERLAPMVAAERFGWHASTVSKVLLFPEDVTIRRQLARHQAYVKAGLPTGSRGIRRWIHEPKGTLRGVWFLSNAALRRRGARSQRMTRVDA
;
A
#
# COMPACT_ATOMS: atom_id res chain seq x y z
N MET A 1 -16.80 2.28 12.28
CA MET A 1 -18.26 2.54 12.15
C MET A 1 -19.02 1.60 13.09
N ASP A 2 -20.08 2.06 13.77
CA ASP A 2 -20.92 1.23 14.65
C ASP A 2 -21.76 0.22 13.82
N ALA A 3 -21.87 -1.03 14.28
CA ALA A 3 -22.60 -2.11 13.64
C ALA A 3 -24.07 -1.75 13.35
N ARG A 4 -24.69 -0.94 14.23
CA ARG A 4 -26.05 -0.43 14.03
C ARG A 4 -26.15 0.54 12.85
N ARG A 5 -25.15 1.41 12.66
CA ARG A 5 -25.10 2.35 11.53
C ARG A 5 -24.96 1.60 10.20
N VAL A 6 -24.15 0.54 10.17
CA VAL A 6 -24.01 -0.33 8.97
C VAL A 6 -25.36 -0.98 8.63
N GLY A 7 -26.06 -1.53 9.63
CA GLY A 7 -27.39 -2.13 9.44
C GLY A 7 -28.42 -1.14 8.88
N LEU A 8 -28.44 0.09 9.42
CA LEU A 8 -29.29 1.18 8.92
C LEU A 8 -28.95 1.59 7.48
N ALA A 9 -27.66 1.67 7.13
CA ALA A 9 -27.21 2.00 5.79
C ALA A 9 -27.65 0.94 4.76
N ILE A 10 -27.47 -0.34 5.08
CA ILE A 10 -27.93 -1.46 4.23
C ILE A 10 -29.45 -1.41 4.05
N ARG A 11 -30.20 -1.18 5.13
CA ARG A 11 -31.66 -1.03 5.05
C ARG A 11 -32.05 0.15 4.16
N ALA A 12 -31.41 1.30 4.30
CA ALA A 12 -31.70 2.49 3.51
C ALA A 12 -31.43 2.25 2.02
N LEU A 13 -30.30 1.65 1.67
CA LEU A 13 -29.95 1.29 0.29
C LEU A 13 -30.93 0.28 -0.31
N ARG A 14 -31.31 -0.76 0.45
CA ARG A 14 -32.33 -1.72 0.02
C ARG A 14 -33.68 -1.04 -0.26
N MET A 15 -34.11 -0.14 0.63
CA MET A 15 -35.39 0.55 0.48
C MET A 15 -35.39 1.56 -0.67
N ARG A 16 -34.25 2.19 -0.95
CA ARG A 16 -34.06 3.03 -2.15
C ARG A 16 -34.26 2.24 -3.45
N ARG A 17 -33.86 0.95 -3.47
CA ARG A 17 -34.15 0.01 -4.58
C ARG A 17 -35.57 -0.57 -4.56
N ARG A 18 -36.40 -0.22 -3.57
CA ARG A 18 -37.74 -0.78 -3.32
C ARG A 18 -37.74 -2.31 -3.15
N TRP A 19 -36.63 -2.88 -2.69
CA TRP A 19 -36.49 -4.32 -2.49
C TRP A 19 -36.99 -4.77 -1.13
N ARG A 20 -37.66 -5.92 -1.06
CA ARG A 20 -37.91 -6.65 0.18
C ARG A 20 -36.61 -7.31 0.64
N GLN A 21 -36.54 -7.71 1.90
CA GLN A 21 -35.35 -8.41 2.43
C GLN A 21 -35.04 -9.71 1.67
N ARG A 22 -36.09 -10.44 1.22
CA ARG A 22 -35.94 -11.65 0.40
C ARG A 22 -35.30 -11.37 -0.97
N ASP A 23 -35.56 -10.20 -1.55
CA ASP A 23 -35.05 -9.84 -2.87
C ASP A 23 -33.55 -9.56 -2.78
N LEU A 24 -33.13 -8.81 -1.75
CA LEU A 24 -31.70 -8.60 -1.44
C LEU A 24 -31.00 -9.92 -1.07
N ALA A 25 -31.66 -10.79 -0.33
CA ALA A 25 -31.13 -12.10 0.03
C ALA A 25 -30.84 -12.95 -1.23
N SER A 26 -31.78 -12.97 -2.17
CA SER A 26 -31.63 -13.64 -3.47
C SER A 26 -30.49 -13.04 -4.28
N ALA A 27 -30.43 -11.71 -4.39
CA ALA A 27 -29.37 -11.01 -5.14
C ALA A 27 -27.98 -11.26 -4.56
N ALA A 28 -27.85 -11.40 -3.23
CA ALA A 28 -26.58 -11.64 -2.56
C ALA A 28 -26.23 -13.13 -2.35
N GLY A 29 -27.11 -14.07 -2.72
CA GLY A 29 -26.94 -15.50 -2.46
C GLY A 29 -26.82 -15.83 -0.96
N VAL A 30 -27.68 -15.23 -0.14
CA VAL A 30 -27.76 -15.44 1.33
C VAL A 30 -29.20 -15.71 1.77
N SER A 31 -29.40 -16.11 3.03
CA SER A 31 -30.75 -16.25 3.58
C SER A 31 -31.36 -14.89 3.94
N GLN A 32 -32.70 -14.78 3.89
CA GLN A 32 -33.40 -13.58 4.37
C GLN A 32 -33.12 -13.32 5.86
N SER A 33 -32.95 -14.38 6.67
CA SER A 33 -32.57 -14.25 8.08
C SER A 33 -31.22 -13.56 8.26
N ALA A 34 -30.25 -13.79 7.35
CA ALA A 34 -28.98 -13.07 7.36
C ALA A 34 -29.18 -11.57 7.10
N ILE A 35 -30.05 -11.21 6.14
CA ILE A 35 -30.41 -9.79 5.90
C ILE A 35 -31.05 -9.17 7.15
N SER A 36 -31.97 -9.88 7.81
CA SER A 36 -32.59 -9.41 9.04
C SER A 36 -31.59 -9.19 10.18
N LEU A 37 -30.62 -10.11 10.37
CA LEU A 37 -29.55 -9.94 11.36
C LEU A 37 -28.69 -8.71 11.05
N ILE A 38 -28.31 -8.54 9.79
CA ILE A 38 -27.50 -7.40 9.33
C ILE A 38 -28.22 -6.07 9.58
N GLU A 39 -29.48 -5.95 9.15
CA GLU A 39 -30.23 -4.70 9.29
C GLU A 39 -30.52 -4.30 10.73
N ARG A 40 -30.52 -5.28 11.64
CA ARG A 40 -30.63 -5.05 13.10
C ARG A 40 -29.30 -4.75 13.77
N GLY A 41 -28.19 -4.80 13.03
CA GLY A 41 -26.84 -4.51 13.54
C GLY A 41 -26.15 -5.70 14.20
N HIS A 42 -26.65 -6.94 14.05
CA HIS A 42 -26.01 -8.14 14.60
C HIS A 42 -24.91 -8.68 13.66
N LEU A 43 -23.96 -7.82 13.29
CA LEU A 43 -22.94 -8.16 12.29
C LEU A 43 -22.02 -9.29 12.76
N ASP A 44 -21.75 -9.42 14.05
CA ASP A 44 -20.86 -10.45 14.61
C ASP A 44 -21.38 -11.88 14.41
N SER A 45 -22.70 -12.03 14.23
CA SER A 45 -23.34 -13.32 13.93
C SER A 45 -23.26 -13.71 12.45
N VAL A 46 -22.74 -12.82 11.60
CA VAL A 46 -22.73 -12.98 10.14
C VAL A 46 -21.29 -13.01 9.62
N PRO A 47 -20.86 -14.10 8.95
CA PRO A 47 -19.51 -14.17 8.39
C PRO A 47 -19.21 -13.01 7.45
N ARG A 48 -18.00 -12.45 7.53
CA ARG A 48 -17.55 -11.28 6.73
C ARG A 48 -17.80 -11.43 5.23
N ARG A 49 -17.59 -12.64 4.68
CA ARG A 49 -17.86 -12.94 3.26
C ARG A 49 -19.33 -12.74 2.87
N ARG A 50 -20.28 -12.94 3.80
CA ARG A 50 -21.71 -12.67 3.57
C ARG A 50 -22.01 -11.18 3.61
N LEU A 51 -21.41 -10.45 4.55
CA LEU A 51 -21.52 -8.98 4.60
C LEU A 51 -21.05 -8.34 3.29
N ALA A 52 -19.90 -8.78 2.76
CA ALA A 52 -19.37 -8.30 1.49
C ALA A 52 -20.31 -8.58 0.29
N ARG A 53 -20.90 -9.77 0.21
CA ARG A 53 -21.86 -10.11 -0.86
C ARG A 53 -23.13 -9.26 -0.80
N VAL A 54 -23.64 -9.00 0.41
CA VAL A 54 -24.83 -8.15 0.60
C VAL A 54 -24.55 -6.70 0.20
N ALA A 55 -23.39 -6.16 0.58
CA ALA A 55 -22.97 -4.84 0.14
C ALA A 55 -22.80 -4.78 -1.39
N GLY A 56 -22.14 -5.76 -1.99
CA GLY A 56 -21.93 -5.83 -3.43
C GLY A 56 -23.23 -5.90 -4.24
N ALA A 57 -24.24 -6.63 -3.75
CA ALA A 57 -25.57 -6.68 -4.37
C ALA A 57 -26.31 -5.32 -4.35
N LEU A 58 -25.87 -4.40 -3.50
CA LEU A 58 -26.36 -3.02 -3.42
C LEU A 58 -25.43 -2.03 -4.14
N GLU A 59 -24.42 -2.51 -4.86
CA GLU A 59 -23.33 -1.72 -5.47
C GLU A 59 -22.55 -0.89 -4.43
N GLY A 60 -22.43 -1.41 -3.21
CA GLY A 60 -21.64 -0.83 -2.13
C GLY A 60 -20.50 -1.73 -1.68
N SER A 61 -19.60 -1.16 -0.88
CA SER A 61 -18.52 -1.87 -0.18
C SER A 61 -18.65 -1.69 1.35
N ILE A 62 -18.12 -2.64 2.11
CA ILE A 62 -17.95 -2.50 3.57
C ILE A 62 -16.46 -2.53 3.85
N GLU A 63 -15.96 -1.44 4.43
CA GLU A 63 -14.57 -1.30 4.84
C GLU A 63 -14.44 -1.43 6.36
N TYR A 64 -13.35 -2.04 6.80
CA TYR A 64 -13.03 -2.19 8.22
C TYR A 64 -11.96 -1.18 8.60
N GLU A 65 -12.27 -0.37 9.61
CA GLU A 65 -11.33 0.57 10.20
C GLU A 65 -10.94 0.06 11.59
N VAL A 66 -9.64 -0.03 11.85
CA VAL A 66 -9.12 -0.34 13.19
C VAL A 66 -8.82 0.99 13.87
N ARG A 67 -9.47 1.25 15.01
CA ARG A 67 -9.23 2.46 15.81
C ARG A 67 -8.51 2.08 17.10
N TRP A 68 -7.39 2.72 17.36
CA TRP A 68 -6.63 2.55 18.61
C TRP A 68 -6.19 3.91 19.14
N ARG A 69 -6.56 4.20 20.40
CA ARG A 69 -6.14 5.37 21.18
C ARG A 69 -6.07 6.67 20.36
N GLY A 70 -7.19 7.10 19.79
CA GLY A 70 -7.33 8.42 19.16
C GLY A 70 -6.32 8.71 18.03
N GLY A 71 -6.05 7.74 17.15
CA GLY A 71 -5.09 7.88 16.04
C GLY A 71 -3.66 7.45 16.38
N ALA A 72 -3.43 6.83 17.54
CA ALA A 72 -2.13 6.25 17.87
C ALA A 72 -1.73 5.11 16.91
N LEU A 73 -2.71 4.39 16.34
CA LEU A 73 -2.41 3.39 15.31
C LEU A 73 -1.89 4.04 14.03
N ASP A 74 -2.53 5.12 13.58
CA ASP A 74 -2.09 5.84 12.37
C ASP A 74 -0.67 6.35 12.57
N ARG A 75 -0.37 7.00 13.71
CA ARG A 75 0.99 7.41 14.07
C ARG A 75 1.99 6.25 14.11
N LEU A 76 1.61 5.11 14.69
CA LEU A 76 2.48 3.94 14.74
C LEU A 76 2.77 3.38 13.33
N LEU A 77 1.76 3.37 12.46
CA LEU A 77 1.91 2.94 11.07
C LEU A 77 2.78 3.93 10.29
N ASP A 78 2.60 5.24 10.51
CA ASP A 78 3.41 6.30 9.90
C ASP A 78 4.87 6.24 10.37
N GLU A 79 5.12 6.01 11.67
CA GLU A 79 6.46 5.81 12.21
C GLU A 79 7.15 4.58 11.59
N ALA A 80 6.43 3.47 11.46
CA ALA A 80 6.96 2.28 10.81
C ALA A 80 7.25 2.53 9.32
N HIS A 81 6.37 3.24 8.63
CA HIS A 81 6.56 3.64 7.23
C HIS A 81 7.79 4.53 7.07
N ALA A 82 7.91 5.58 7.88
CA ALA A 82 9.05 6.50 7.86
C ALA A 82 10.37 5.79 8.19
N ALA A 83 10.36 4.84 9.13
CA ALA A 83 11.54 4.04 9.45
C ALA A 83 12.03 3.19 8.27
N LEU A 84 11.10 2.59 7.51
CA LEU A 84 11.41 1.83 6.29
C LEU A 84 11.93 2.73 5.18
N ALA A 85 11.22 3.83 4.88
CA ALA A 85 11.62 4.80 3.86
C ALA A 85 13.03 5.30 4.13
N ALA A 86 13.31 5.69 5.37
CA ALA A 86 14.61 6.22 5.69
C ALA A 86 15.72 5.15 5.55
N ILE A 87 15.47 3.85 5.75
CA ILE A 87 16.50 2.80 5.52
C ILE A 87 16.90 2.79 4.05
N VAL A 88 15.91 2.91 3.17
CA VAL A 88 16.14 3.02 1.72
C VAL A 88 16.92 4.28 1.39
N LEU A 89 16.58 5.44 1.97
CA LEU A 89 17.35 6.68 1.75
C LEU A 89 18.83 6.52 2.14
N ALA A 90 19.12 5.85 3.26
CA ALA A 90 20.50 5.61 3.67
C ALA A 90 21.24 4.69 2.70
N GLU A 91 20.60 3.60 2.25
CA GLU A 91 21.19 2.70 1.25
C GLU A 91 21.45 3.46 -0.06
N LEU A 92 20.47 4.21 -0.57
CA LEU A 92 20.60 4.97 -1.81
C LEU A 92 21.73 6.02 -1.71
N LYS A 93 21.78 6.76 -0.61
CA LYS A 93 22.85 7.75 -0.37
C LYS A 93 24.24 7.13 -0.31
N GLU A 94 24.38 5.90 0.19
CA GLU A 94 25.67 5.19 0.21
C GLU A 94 26.17 4.82 -1.20
N HIS A 95 25.31 4.86 -2.22
CA HIS A 95 25.63 4.55 -3.62
C HIS A 95 25.36 5.73 -4.57
N ASP A 96 25.64 6.96 -4.13
CA ASP A 96 25.61 8.18 -4.94
C ASP A 96 24.25 8.56 -5.55
N TRP A 97 23.15 8.08 -4.95
CA TRP A 97 21.82 8.55 -5.32
C TRP A 97 21.46 9.84 -4.60
N GLU A 98 20.83 10.74 -5.34
CA GLU A 98 20.08 11.86 -4.79
C GLU A 98 18.62 11.44 -4.61
N THR A 99 17.96 11.88 -3.54
CA THR A 99 16.64 11.36 -3.16
C THR A 99 15.71 12.44 -2.61
N GLN A 100 14.43 12.30 -2.91
CA GLN A 100 13.33 13.06 -2.33
C GLN A 100 12.27 12.10 -1.76
N VAL A 101 11.55 12.55 -0.73
CA VAL A 101 10.46 11.77 -0.11
C VAL A 101 9.13 12.48 -0.23
N GLU A 102 8.05 11.71 -0.19
CA GLU A 102 6.67 12.24 -0.19
C GLU A 102 6.43 13.21 -1.37
N VAL A 103 6.92 12.84 -2.55
CA VAL A 103 6.86 13.69 -3.73
C VAL A 103 5.45 13.63 -4.32
N SER A 104 4.64 14.63 -4.00
CA SER A 104 3.30 14.80 -4.56
C SER A 104 3.29 15.01 -6.08
N TYR A 105 2.25 14.50 -6.73
CA TYR A 105 1.95 14.73 -8.14
C TYR A 105 0.43 14.85 -8.37
N SER A 106 0.06 15.61 -9.40
CA SER A 106 -1.30 15.72 -9.90
C SER A 106 -1.25 16.00 -11.40
N HIS A 107 -1.73 15.06 -12.21
CA HIS A 107 -1.64 15.15 -13.66
C HIS A 107 -2.86 14.49 -14.32
N TYR A 108 -3.59 15.25 -15.16
CA TYR A 108 -4.81 14.81 -15.86
C TYR A 108 -5.79 13.97 -15.02
N GLY A 109 -6.02 14.36 -13.75
CA GLY A 109 -6.95 13.68 -12.85
C GLY A 109 -6.35 12.53 -12.04
N GLU A 110 -5.16 12.05 -12.38
CA GLU A 110 -4.36 11.17 -11.52
C GLU A 110 -3.62 12.00 -10.48
N ARG A 111 -3.71 11.58 -9.21
CA ARG A 111 -3.09 12.27 -8.08
C ARG A 111 -2.57 11.27 -7.06
N GLY A 112 -1.48 11.65 -6.41
CA GLY A 112 -0.85 10.85 -5.37
C GLY A 112 0.45 11.48 -4.88
N SER A 113 1.24 10.68 -4.17
CA SER A 113 2.61 10.98 -3.79
C SER A 113 3.50 9.80 -4.13
N ILE A 114 4.79 10.01 -4.34
CA ILE A 114 5.82 8.97 -4.44
C ILE A 114 6.57 8.95 -3.10
N ASP A 115 6.57 7.80 -2.41
CA ASP A 115 7.12 7.70 -1.05
C ASP A 115 8.63 8.01 -1.04
N VAL A 116 9.39 7.43 -1.98
CA VAL A 116 10.78 7.83 -2.28
C VAL A 116 10.98 7.91 -3.79
N LEU A 117 11.49 9.04 -4.25
CA LEU A 117 11.99 9.26 -5.60
C LEU A 117 13.50 9.46 -5.54
N GLY A 118 14.26 8.63 -6.25
CA GLY A 118 15.71 8.74 -6.31
C GLY A 118 16.20 8.89 -7.75
N TRP A 119 17.26 9.65 -7.95
CA TRP A 119 17.98 9.70 -9.22
C TRP A 119 19.48 9.49 -9.02
N HIS A 120 20.08 8.77 -9.96
CA HIS A 120 21.50 8.46 -9.97
C HIS A 120 22.18 9.24 -11.11
N PRO A 121 22.91 10.34 -10.80
CA PRO A 121 23.48 11.21 -11.83
C PRO A 121 24.40 10.48 -12.84
N PRO A 122 25.29 9.55 -12.43
CA PRO A 122 26.21 8.92 -13.37
C PRO A 122 25.56 8.08 -14.48
N THR A 123 24.36 7.55 -14.25
CA THR A 123 23.67 6.66 -15.21
C THR A 123 22.30 7.17 -15.65
N GLU A 124 21.91 8.37 -15.21
CA GLU A 124 20.61 8.97 -15.49
C GLU A 124 19.45 8.01 -15.17
N ALA A 125 19.59 7.19 -14.13
CA ALA A 125 18.57 6.26 -13.68
C ALA A 125 17.63 6.90 -12.66
N LEU A 126 16.33 6.80 -12.88
CA LEU A 126 15.28 7.18 -11.93
C LEU A 126 14.74 5.94 -11.22
N LEU A 127 14.53 6.06 -9.91
CA LEU A 127 13.97 5.02 -9.06
C LEU A 127 12.77 5.54 -8.30
N VAL A 128 11.64 4.87 -8.47
CA VAL A 128 10.43 5.02 -7.68
C VAL A 128 10.38 3.90 -6.64
N VAL A 129 10.27 4.23 -5.36
CA VAL A 129 10.06 3.25 -4.29
C VAL A 129 8.73 3.51 -3.61
N GLU A 130 7.89 2.48 -3.58
CA GLU A 130 6.66 2.44 -2.80
C GLU A 130 6.87 1.62 -1.53
N VAL A 131 6.57 2.19 -0.38
CA VAL A 131 6.69 1.53 0.91
C VAL A 131 5.32 1.02 1.35
N LYS A 132 5.26 -0.28 1.65
CA LYS A 132 4.05 -0.92 2.20
C LYS A 132 4.36 -1.64 3.50
N ALA A 133 3.62 -1.29 4.55
CA ALA A 133 3.65 -2.00 5.82
C ALA A 133 2.78 -3.28 5.80
N SER A 134 1.82 -3.39 4.88
CA SER A 134 0.97 -4.56 4.72
C SER A 134 0.53 -4.74 3.27
N LEU A 135 0.18 -5.97 2.89
CA LEU A 135 -0.35 -6.26 1.57
C LEU A 135 -1.88 -6.11 1.58
N GLY A 136 -2.38 -5.09 0.89
CA GLY A 136 -3.80 -4.93 0.57
C GLY A 136 -4.19 -5.73 -0.68
N SER A 137 -4.96 -5.12 -1.57
CA SER A 137 -5.19 -5.68 -2.91
C SER A 137 -3.90 -5.60 -3.75
N GLY A 138 -3.36 -6.75 -4.16
CA GLY A 138 -2.15 -6.82 -4.98
C GLY A 138 -2.30 -6.12 -6.33
N GLU A 139 -3.46 -6.26 -6.98
CA GLU A 139 -3.75 -5.60 -8.26
C GLU A 139 -3.81 -4.08 -8.13
N ALA A 140 -4.46 -3.57 -7.08
CA ALA A 140 -4.51 -2.13 -6.82
C ALA A 140 -3.12 -1.57 -6.49
N THR A 141 -2.30 -2.36 -5.77
CA THR A 141 -0.92 -1.98 -5.43
C THR A 141 -0.06 -1.86 -6.69
N LEU A 142 -0.08 -2.86 -7.58
CA LEU A 142 0.68 -2.80 -8.82
C LEU A 142 0.19 -1.67 -9.74
N ARG A 143 -1.13 -1.49 -9.89
CA ARG A 143 -1.70 -0.41 -10.71
C ARG A 143 -1.22 0.97 -10.23
N LYS A 144 -1.18 1.21 -8.92
CA LYS A 144 -0.68 2.47 -8.38
C LYS A 144 0.82 2.64 -8.55
N LEU A 145 1.59 1.56 -8.46
CA LEU A 145 3.02 1.62 -8.73
C LEU A 145 3.31 1.88 -10.23
N ASP A 146 2.52 1.31 -11.13
CA ASP A 146 2.59 1.56 -12.58
C ASP A 146 2.27 3.02 -12.91
N GLU A 147 1.26 3.61 -12.25
CA GLU A 147 0.94 5.04 -12.34
C GLU A 147 2.15 5.90 -11.93
N LYS A 148 2.79 5.57 -10.79
CA LYS A 148 3.98 6.28 -10.30
C LYS A 148 5.18 6.15 -11.25
N GLU A 149 5.46 4.95 -11.78
CA GLU A 149 6.54 4.74 -12.77
C GLU A 149 6.34 5.62 -14.01
N ARG A 150 5.10 5.71 -14.52
CA ARG A 150 4.81 6.52 -15.70
C ARG A 150 4.93 8.02 -15.45
N LEU A 151 4.51 8.50 -14.28
CA LEU A 151 4.49 9.95 -13.96
C LEU A 151 5.82 10.45 -13.39
N ALA A 152 6.65 9.58 -12.81
CA ALA A 152 7.89 9.97 -12.15
C ALA A 152 8.87 10.79 -13.01
N PRO A 153 9.11 10.50 -14.31
CA PRO A 153 10.03 11.30 -15.13
C PRO A 153 9.59 12.74 -15.30
N MET A 154 8.29 12.94 -15.50
CA MET A 154 7.71 14.27 -15.61
C MET A 154 7.80 15.02 -14.27
N VAL A 155 7.47 14.35 -13.16
CA VAL A 155 7.63 14.92 -11.81
C VAL A 155 9.10 15.30 -11.54
N ALA A 156 10.05 14.45 -11.96
CA ALA A 156 11.48 14.71 -11.82
C ALA A 156 11.91 15.95 -12.63
N ALA A 157 11.48 16.04 -13.88
CA ALA A 157 11.80 17.17 -14.76
C ALA A 157 11.18 18.48 -14.26
N GLU A 158 9.88 18.48 -13.97
CA GLU A 158 9.12 19.69 -13.60
C GLU A 158 9.53 20.25 -12.23
N ARG A 159 9.78 19.39 -11.25
CA ARG A 159 10.03 19.82 -9.87
C ARG A 159 11.51 19.93 -9.52
N PHE A 160 12.36 19.15 -10.18
CA PHE A 160 13.77 19.03 -9.81
C PHE A 160 14.71 19.28 -10.99
N GLY A 161 14.20 19.60 -12.18
CA GLY A 161 15.01 19.85 -13.37
C GLY A 161 15.76 18.62 -13.88
N TRP A 162 15.37 17.43 -13.43
CA TRP A 162 16.14 16.21 -13.65
C TRP A 162 15.50 15.32 -14.72
N HIS A 163 16.30 14.89 -15.69
CA HIS A 163 15.85 14.11 -16.85
C HIS A 163 16.40 12.69 -16.79
N ALA A 164 15.48 11.72 -16.77
CA ALA A 164 15.81 10.30 -16.67
C ALA A 164 16.03 9.66 -18.04
N SER A 165 17.09 8.87 -18.19
CA SER A 165 17.24 7.94 -19.31
C SER A 165 16.56 6.60 -19.05
N THR A 166 16.46 6.17 -17.78
CA THR A 166 15.73 4.96 -17.40
C THR A 166 14.85 5.20 -16.18
N VAL A 167 13.76 4.44 -16.08
CA VAL A 167 12.84 4.50 -14.95
C VAL A 167 12.66 3.11 -14.38
N SER A 168 12.80 3.01 -13.07
CA SER A 168 12.71 1.77 -12.32
C SER A 168 11.73 1.92 -11.16
N LYS A 169 11.12 0.80 -10.76
CA LYS A 169 10.16 0.77 -9.65
C LYS A 169 10.44 -0.38 -8.70
N VAL A 170 10.32 -0.10 -7.41
CA VAL A 170 10.46 -1.07 -6.34
C VAL A 170 9.28 -0.97 -5.38
N LEU A 171 8.67 -2.12 -5.09
CA LEU A 171 7.73 -2.25 -3.99
C LEU A 171 8.49 -2.77 -2.75
N LEU A 172 8.57 -1.95 -1.72
CA LEU A 172 9.29 -2.22 -0.48
C LEU A 172 8.34 -2.73 0.60
N PHE A 173 8.77 -3.80 1.28
CA PHE A 173 8.12 -4.32 2.48
C PHE A 173 9.13 -4.49 3.63
N PRO A 174 8.67 -4.43 4.89
CA PRO A 174 9.42 -5.02 5.99
C PRO A 174 9.56 -6.53 5.78
N GLU A 175 10.57 -7.15 6.39
CA GLU A 175 10.67 -8.61 6.44
C GLU A 175 9.48 -9.19 7.22
N ASP A 176 8.51 -9.76 6.49
CA ASP A 176 7.30 -10.34 7.07
C ASP A 176 6.90 -11.64 6.35
N VAL A 177 6.77 -12.71 7.12
CA VAL A 177 6.44 -14.05 6.62
C VAL A 177 5.03 -14.13 6.04
N THR A 178 4.09 -13.35 6.56
CA THR A 178 2.71 -13.29 6.08
C THR A 178 2.66 -12.61 4.72
N ILE A 179 3.34 -11.47 4.57
CA ILE A 179 3.44 -10.75 3.28
C ILE A 179 4.10 -11.64 2.23
N ARG A 180 5.23 -12.29 2.56
CA ARG A 180 5.89 -13.23 1.65
C ARG A 180 4.96 -14.36 1.20
N ARG A 181 4.24 -14.98 2.15
CA ARG A 181 3.28 -16.05 1.86
C ARG A 181 2.13 -15.56 0.99
N GLN A 182 1.62 -14.34 1.22
CA GLN A 182 0.55 -13.77 0.41
C GLN A 182 1.02 -13.47 -1.02
N LEU A 183 2.21 -12.88 -1.21
CA LEU A 183 2.78 -12.68 -2.54
C LEU A 183 3.05 -14.00 -3.26
N ALA A 184 3.52 -15.03 -2.55
CA ALA A 184 3.76 -16.36 -3.12
C ALA A 184 2.47 -17.00 -3.69
N ARG A 185 1.30 -16.75 -3.07
CA ARG A 185 0.01 -17.22 -3.60
C ARG A 185 -0.36 -16.60 -4.96
N HIS A 186 0.18 -15.42 -5.26
CA HIS A 186 -0.05 -14.70 -6.53
C HIS A 186 1.25 -14.52 -7.31
N GLN A 187 2.20 -15.44 -7.16
CA GLN A 187 3.57 -15.27 -7.66
C GLN A 187 3.63 -15.02 -9.17
N ALA A 188 2.80 -15.67 -9.98
CA ALA A 188 2.80 -15.46 -11.43
C ALA A 188 2.49 -14.00 -11.80
N TYR A 189 1.46 -13.43 -11.16
CA TYR A 189 1.07 -12.04 -11.36
C TYR A 189 2.15 -11.07 -10.84
N VAL A 190 2.68 -11.33 -9.64
CA VAL A 190 3.75 -10.50 -9.06
C VAL A 190 5.01 -10.54 -9.91
N LYS A 191 5.43 -11.71 -10.41
CA LYS A 191 6.62 -11.83 -11.26
C LYS A 191 6.46 -11.18 -12.64
N ALA A 192 5.24 -11.13 -13.17
CA ALA A 192 4.97 -10.44 -14.43
C ALA A 192 5.21 -8.92 -14.31
N GLY A 193 4.82 -8.32 -13.18
CA GLY A 193 5.01 -6.87 -12.94
C GLY A 193 6.33 -6.49 -12.25
N LEU A 194 6.82 -7.33 -11.33
CA LEU A 194 7.95 -7.09 -10.43
C LEU A 194 8.85 -8.35 -10.35
N PRO A 195 9.56 -8.71 -11.43
CA PRO A 195 10.34 -9.95 -11.52
C PRO A 195 11.54 -10.00 -10.57
N THR A 196 12.09 -8.84 -10.17
CA THR A 196 13.36 -8.79 -9.45
C THR A 196 13.18 -8.89 -7.94
N GLY A 197 13.94 -9.77 -7.31
CA GLY A 197 13.96 -9.91 -5.85
C GLY A 197 15.01 -9.03 -5.18
N SER A 198 14.98 -9.00 -3.85
CA SER A 198 15.79 -8.10 -3.01
C SER A 198 17.30 -8.10 -3.27
N ARG A 199 17.89 -9.27 -3.62
CA ARG A 199 19.32 -9.35 -3.97
C ARG A 199 19.64 -8.64 -5.29
N GLY A 200 18.79 -8.84 -6.30
CA GLY A 200 18.94 -8.17 -7.60
C GLY A 200 18.75 -6.66 -7.49
N ILE A 201 17.80 -6.23 -6.65
CA ILE A 201 17.56 -4.80 -6.38
C ILE A 201 18.78 -4.14 -5.75
N ARG A 202 19.38 -4.74 -4.70
CA ARG A 202 20.61 -4.19 -4.09
C ARG A 202 21.77 -4.11 -5.07
N ARG A 203 21.97 -5.16 -5.88
CA ARG A 203 23.00 -5.16 -6.93
C ARG A 203 22.77 -4.03 -7.94
N TRP A 204 21.52 -3.81 -8.34
CA TRP A 204 21.17 -2.75 -9.28
C TRP A 204 21.31 -1.35 -8.66
N ILE A 205 21.00 -1.16 -7.37
CA ILE A 205 21.21 0.13 -6.70
C ILE A 205 22.68 0.55 -6.73
N HIS A 206 23.60 -0.40 -6.54
CA HIS A 206 25.04 -0.16 -6.61
C HIS A 206 25.52 0.14 -8.05
N GLU A 207 24.89 -0.46 -9.07
CA GLU A 207 25.27 -0.26 -10.47
C GLU A 207 24.02 -0.21 -11.36
N PRO A 208 23.33 0.95 -11.40
CA PRO A 208 22.01 1.06 -12.02
C PRO A 208 22.10 1.13 -13.54
N LYS A 209 22.15 -0.05 -14.15
CA LYS A 209 22.13 -0.25 -15.59
C LYS A 209 20.77 -0.76 -16.05
N GLY A 210 20.20 -0.13 -17.07
CA GLY A 210 18.88 -0.46 -17.59
C GLY A 210 17.75 -0.20 -16.60
N THR A 211 16.59 -0.80 -16.84
CA THR A 211 15.40 -0.67 -15.99
C THR A 211 15.28 -1.85 -15.01
N LEU A 212 14.72 -1.57 -13.83
CA LEU A 212 14.48 -2.53 -12.77
C LEU A 212 13.03 -2.46 -12.30
N ARG A 213 12.40 -3.63 -12.17
CA ARG A 213 11.08 -3.79 -11.56
C ARG A 213 11.17 -4.91 -10.53
N GLY A 214 10.85 -4.63 -9.27
CA GLY A 214 11.06 -5.63 -8.23
C GLY A 214 10.36 -5.43 -6.90
N VAL A 215 10.41 -6.48 -6.08
CA VAL A 215 9.95 -6.50 -4.69
C VAL A 215 11.15 -6.58 -3.75
N TRP A 216 11.26 -5.60 -2.84
CA TRP A 216 12.34 -5.52 -1.87
C TRP A 216 11.82 -5.78 -0.45
N PHE A 217 12.39 -6.76 0.23
CA PHE A 217 12.21 -6.99 1.65
C PHE A 217 13.42 -6.49 2.43
N LEU A 218 13.19 -5.62 3.41
CA LEU A 218 14.22 -5.15 4.33
C LEU A 218 14.43 -6.13 5.46
N SER A 219 15.65 -6.69 5.57
CA SER A 219 15.99 -7.65 6.61
C SER A 219 15.78 -7.08 8.02
N ASN A 220 15.37 -7.94 8.96
CA ASN A 220 15.23 -7.58 10.37
C ASN A 220 16.51 -6.98 11.01
N ALA A 221 17.69 -7.36 10.52
CA ALA A 221 18.96 -6.77 10.97
C ALA A 221 19.12 -5.29 10.57
N ALA A 222 18.62 -4.89 9.40
CA ALA A 222 18.62 -3.49 8.98
C ALA A 222 17.64 -2.65 9.83
N LEU A 223 16.46 -3.20 10.12
CA LEU A 223 15.46 -2.56 11.00
C LEU A 223 16.01 -2.38 12.44
N ARG A 224 16.66 -3.41 12.99
CA ARG A 224 17.25 -3.39 14.33
C ARG A 224 18.40 -2.40 14.49
N ARG A 225 19.31 -2.32 13.50
CA ARG A 225 20.45 -1.37 13.53
C ARG A 225 19.98 0.08 13.64
N ARG A 226 18.81 0.42 13.09
CA ARG A 226 18.23 1.76 13.21
C ARG A 226 17.38 1.98 14.44
N GLY A 227 16.59 1.01 14.87
CA GLY A 227 15.91 1.10 16.18
C GLY A 227 16.91 1.40 17.30
N ALA A 228 18.09 0.76 17.26
CA ALA A 228 19.18 1.01 18.20
C ALA A 228 19.84 2.40 18.06
N ARG A 229 19.97 2.94 16.83
CA ARG A 229 20.50 4.30 16.61
C ARG A 229 19.52 5.39 17.02
N SER A 230 18.23 5.22 16.74
CA SER A 230 17.17 6.18 17.14
C SER A 230 17.04 6.30 18.66
N GLN A 231 17.10 5.18 19.40
CA GLN A 231 17.11 5.17 20.88
C GLN A 231 18.37 5.79 21.50
N ARG A 232 19.48 5.80 20.78
CA ARG A 232 20.73 6.40 21.26
C ARG A 232 20.72 7.91 21.10
N MET A 233 20.04 8.43 20.08
CA MET A 233 19.91 9.86 19.82
C MET A 233 18.94 10.53 20.79
N THR A 234 17.83 9.88 21.14
CA THR A 234 16.87 10.38 22.16
C THR A 234 17.39 10.36 23.60
N ARG A 235 18.54 9.73 23.86
CA ARG A 235 19.19 9.71 25.20
C ARG A 235 20.30 10.74 25.36
N VAL A 236 20.72 11.42 24.29
CA VAL A 236 21.79 12.42 24.35
C VAL A 236 21.23 13.84 24.60
N ASP A 237 19.92 14.03 24.43
CA ASP A 237 19.21 15.29 24.67
C ASP A 237 18.33 15.26 25.94
N ALA A 238 18.69 14.46 26.95
CA ALA A 238 17.98 14.39 28.24
C ALA A 238 18.94 14.58 29.43
#